data_AF-A0A2N2ASY0-F1
#
_entry.id   AF-A0A2N2ASY0-F1
#
_cell.length_a   1.000
_cell.length_b   1.000
_cell.length_c   1.000
_cell.angle_alpha   90.00
_cell.angle_beta   90.00
_cell.angle_gamma   90.00
#
_symmetry.space_group_name_H-M   'P 1'
#
loop_
_entity.id
_entity.type
_entity.pdbx_description
1 polymer ?
#
loop_
_entity_poly.entity_id
_entity_poly.type
_entity_poly.pdbx_seq_one_letter_code
_entity_poly.pdbx_strand_id
1 'polypeptide(L)'
;MSEIFIEDYIKKITYLEKKIGNKVNYTLLNPSLLQAYDIISIQNSAKQIAEFVNMKDYIFIVAFSKQKENVGGHIELKYLGKEVFIEISNKAVKFPEAILATLAHEITHKYIQSNNIAYGTNDYENEVFTDITTIFLGLGKLLLNGCDCQTVKFESEQTITETYKTGYLNKNQIAFVYLLICFMRNIPASKYEQGLFPGTINILNQYKHE
;
A
#
# COMPACT_ATOMS: atom_id res chain seq x y z
N MET A 1 2.50 3.39 21.71
CA MET A 1 1.57 3.78 20.63
C MET A 1 0.42 4.51 21.30
N SER A 2 -0.07 5.68 20.83
CA SER A 2 -1.17 6.35 21.54
C SER A 2 -2.47 5.55 21.38
N GLU A 3 -3.19 5.32 22.47
CA GLU A 3 -4.44 4.53 22.50
C GLU A 3 -5.49 5.03 21.50
N ILE A 4 -5.51 6.34 21.24
CA ILE A 4 -6.41 7.00 20.29
C ILE A 4 -6.29 6.43 18.86
N PHE A 5 -5.09 6.06 18.39
CA PHE A 5 -4.93 5.50 17.05
C PHE A 5 -5.46 4.07 16.94
N ILE A 6 -5.36 3.28 18.00
CA ILE A 6 -5.76 1.87 18.00
C ILE A 6 -7.28 1.76 17.85
N GLU A 7 -8.04 2.51 18.66
CA GLU A 7 -9.50 2.50 18.57
C GLU A 7 -10.00 2.95 17.19
N ASP A 8 -9.38 3.99 16.63
CA ASP A 8 -9.74 4.50 15.31
C ASP A 8 -9.49 3.45 14.21
N TYR A 9 -8.35 2.75 14.25
CA TYR A 9 -8.05 1.68 13.29
C TYR A 9 -9.02 0.51 13.42
N ILE A 10 -9.37 0.09 14.64
CA ILE A 10 -10.37 -0.96 14.87
C ILE A 10 -11.73 -0.55 14.30
N LYS A 11 -12.16 0.70 14.49
CA LYS A 11 -13.43 1.20 13.92
C LYS A 11 -13.40 1.18 12.40
N LYS A 12 -12.30 1.63 11.77
CA LYS A 12 -12.10 1.57 10.30
C LYS A 12 -12.13 0.14 9.76
N ILE A 13 -11.44 -0.80 10.39
CA ILE A 13 -11.43 -2.21 10.00
C ILE A 13 -12.82 -2.84 10.16
N THR A 14 -13.49 -2.58 11.29
CA THR A 14 -14.85 -3.08 11.56
C THR A 14 -15.84 -2.57 10.52
N TYR A 15 -15.71 -1.31 10.10
CA TYR A 15 -16.50 -0.73 9.02
C TYR A 15 -16.26 -1.43 7.68
N LEU A 16 -14.99 -1.67 7.31
CA LEU A 16 -14.64 -2.40 6.09
C LEU A 16 -15.20 -3.82 6.11
N GLU A 17 -15.08 -4.53 7.23
CA GLU A 17 -15.60 -5.88 7.38
C GLU A 17 -17.12 -5.93 7.15
N LYS A 18 -17.86 -4.98 7.73
CA LYS A 18 -19.32 -4.84 7.52
C LYS A 18 -19.68 -4.48 6.08
N LYS A 19 -18.89 -3.65 5.40
CA LYS A 19 -19.21 -3.12 4.07
C LYS A 19 -18.79 -4.03 2.92
N ILE A 20 -17.62 -4.64 3.02
CA ILE A 20 -16.98 -5.37 1.93
C ILE A 20 -16.32 -6.68 2.36
N GLY A 21 -16.40 -7.10 3.63
CA GLY A 21 -15.78 -8.34 4.10
C GLY A 21 -16.18 -9.56 3.27
N ASN A 22 -17.47 -9.66 2.90
CA ASN A 22 -18.00 -10.74 2.06
C ASN A 22 -17.55 -10.70 0.58
N LYS A 23 -16.87 -9.63 0.13
CA LYS A 23 -16.34 -9.48 -1.23
C LYS A 23 -14.83 -9.75 -1.32
N VAL A 24 -14.16 -9.95 -0.18
CA VAL A 24 -12.70 -10.11 -0.10
C VAL A 24 -12.36 -11.56 0.20
N ASN A 25 -11.42 -12.13 -0.55
CA ASN A 25 -11.05 -13.55 -0.44
C ASN A 25 -10.11 -13.86 0.75
N TYR A 26 -9.84 -12.87 1.62
CA TYR A 26 -8.92 -12.92 2.76
C TYR A 26 -7.51 -13.47 2.47
N THR A 27 -7.12 -13.48 1.20
CA THR A 27 -5.77 -13.84 0.75
C THR A 27 -4.81 -12.65 0.86
N LEU A 28 -3.51 -12.93 0.81
CA LEU A 28 -2.47 -11.91 0.79
C LEU A 28 -1.71 -11.96 -0.53
N LEU A 29 -1.53 -10.81 -1.18
CA LEU A 29 -0.73 -10.71 -2.39
C LEU A 29 0.75 -10.71 -2.00
N ASN A 30 1.51 -11.66 -2.54
CA ASN A 30 2.95 -11.67 -2.40
C ASN A 30 3.57 -10.60 -3.34
N PRO A 31 4.57 -9.84 -2.88
CA PRO A 31 5.31 -8.93 -3.75
C PRO A 31 5.93 -9.69 -4.92
N SER A 32 5.69 -9.23 -6.15
CA SER A 32 6.36 -9.73 -7.35
C SER A 32 7.67 -8.99 -7.59
N LEU A 33 8.60 -9.63 -8.31
CA LEU A 33 9.80 -8.95 -8.78
C LEU A 33 9.39 -7.90 -9.81
N LEU A 34 9.80 -6.66 -9.58
CA LEU A 34 9.52 -5.53 -10.45
C LEU A 34 10.81 -4.98 -11.03
N GLN A 35 10.84 -4.78 -12.36
CA GLN A 35 11.90 -4.02 -13.01
C GLN A 35 11.48 -2.55 -13.09
N ALA A 36 12.00 -1.70 -12.21
CA ALA A 36 11.52 -0.33 -12.02
C ALA A 36 11.67 0.62 -13.22
N TYR A 37 12.53 0.28 -14.19
CA TYR A 37 12.71 1.05 -15.43
C TYR A 37 11.89 0.50 -16.61
N ASP A 38 11.27 -0.67 -16.46
CA ASP A 38 10.43 -1.26 -17.50
C ASP A 38 8.96 -0.92 -17.24
N ILE A 39 8.44 0.02 -18.04
CA ILE A 39 7.03 0.41 -17.94
C ILE A 39 6.10 -0.78 -18.18
N ILE A 40 6.48 -1.77 -18.99
CA ILE A 40 5.65 -2.96 -19.23
C ILE A 40 5.56 -3.79 -17.95
N SER A 41 6.68 -4.02 -17.26
CA SER A 41 6.71 -4.65 -15.94
C SER A 41 5.80 -3.92 -14.95
N ILE A 42 5.82 -2.58 -14.92
CA ILE A 42 5.00 -1.78 -13.99
C ILE A 42 3.51 -1.89 -14.32
N GLN A 43 3.13 -1.80 -15.60
CA GLN A 43 1.74 -1.96 -16.03
C GLN A 43 1.21 -3.36 -15.71
N ASN A 44 2.05 -4.38 -15.88
CA ASN A 44 1.70 -5.76 -15.51
C ASN A 44 1.48 -5.89 -14.00
N SER A 45 2.32 -5.26 -13.16
CA SER A 45 2.11 -5.23 -11.72
C SER A 45 0.82 -4.51 -11.34
N ALA A 46 0.50 -3.38 -11.96
CA ALA A 46 -0.77 -2.67 -11.74
C ALA A 46 -1.98 -3.56 -12.10
N LYS A 47 -1.92 -4.25 -13.24
CA LYS A 47 -2.94 -5.22 -13.65
C LYS A 47 -3.09 -6.37 -12.64
N GLN A 48 -1.99 -6.97 -12.19
CA GLN A 48 -2.01 -8.05 -11.20
C GLN A 48 -2.64 -7.60 -9.87
N ILE A 49 -2.29 -6.41 -9.39
CA ILE A 49 -2.87 -5.83 -8.18
C ILE A 49 -4.37 -5.60 -8.36
N ALA A 50 -4.78 -5.01 -9.49
CA ALA A 50 -6.19 -4.77 -9.81
C ALA A 50 -7.00 -6.07 -9.89
N GLU A 51 -6.49 -7.09 -10.57
CA GLU A 51 -7.14 -8.40 -10.65
C GLU A 51 -7.27 -9.06 -9.27
N PHE A 52 -6.24 -8.96 -8.44
CA PHE A 52 -6.25 -9.49 -7.08
C PHE A 52 -7.35 -8.86 -6.21
N VAL A 53 -7.64 -7.56 -6.39
CA VAL A 53 -8.73 -6.86 -5.69
C VAL A 53 -10.07 -6.88 -6.45
N ASN A 54 -10.26 -7.83 -7.39
CA ASN A 54 -11.46 -8.00 -8.19
C ASN A 54 -11.83 -6.79 -9.08
N MET A 55 -10.84 -6.01 -9.54
CA MET A 55 -10.98 -4.87 -10.44
C MET A 55 -10.53 -5.18 -11.87
N LYS A 56 -10.68 -6.42 -12.33
CA LYS A 56 -10.28 -6.89 -13.67
C LYS A 56 -10.90 -6.12 -14.85
N ASP A 57 -12.01 -5.45 -14.60
CA ASP A 57 -12.72 -4.66 -15.61
C ASP A 57 -12.13 -3.24 -15.78
N TYR A 58 -11.17 -2.84 -14.93
CA TYR A 58 -10.47 -1.56 -15.02
C TYR A 58 -9.13 -1.73 -15.74
N ILE A 59 -8.79 -0.73 -16.54
CA ILE A 59 -7.51 -0.60 -17.23
C ILE A 59 -6.76 0.53 -16.54
N PHE A 60 -5.74 0.17 -15.77
CA PHE A 60 -4.84 1.15 -15.14
C PHE A 60 -3.73 1.52 -16.11
N ILE A 61 -3.57 2.81 -16.37
CA ILE A 61 -2.53 3.36 -17.24
C ILE A 61 -1.54 4.10 -16.35
N VAL A 62 -0.41 3.45 -16.09
CA VAL A 62 0.66 4.00 -15.26
C VAL A 62 1.63 4.84 -16.09
N ALA A 63 2.01 6.01 -15.57
CA ALA A 63 3.06 6.86 -16.12
C ALA A 63 3.94 7.43 -15.00
N PHE A 64 5.18 7.81 -15.33
CA PHE A 64 6.02 8.58 -14.42
C PHE A 64 5.84 10.07 -14.67
N SER A 65 5.69 10.85 -13.61
CA SER A 65 5.61 12.30 -13.70
C SER A 65 6.42 12.98 -12.58
N LYS A 66 6.70 14.27 -12.77
CA LYS A 66 7.34 15.09 -11.74
C LYS A 66 6.26 15.54 -10.75
N GLN A 67 6.21 14.86 -9.62
CA GLN A 67 5.27 15.17 -8.55
C GLN A 67 5.76 16.31 -7.65
N LYS A 68 4.84 16.91 -6.88
CA LYS A 68 5.19 17.84 -5.78
C LYS A 68 6.06 17.11 -4.75
N GLU A 69 6.81 17.89 -3.97
CA GLU A 69 7.58 17.33 -2.86
C GLU A 69 6.63 16.58 -1.89
N ASN A 70 7.03 15.36 -1.48
CA ASN A 70 6.27 14.43 -0.64
C ASN A 70 5.03 13.76 -1.26
N VAL A 71 4.82 13.83 -2.57
CA VAL A 71 3.78 13.07 -3.26
C VAL A 71 4.40 11.85 -3.96
N GLY A 72 3.99 10.65 -3.54
CA GLY A 72 4.52 9.39 -4.08
C GLY A 72 3.86 8.94 -5.38
N GLY A 73 2.55 9.21 -5.51
CA GLY A 73 1.76 8.98 -6.70
C GLY A 73 0.48 9.80 -6.68
N HIS A 74 -0.26 9.75 -7.78
CA HIS A 74 -1.56 10.36 -7.93
C HIS A 74 -2.43 9.55 -8.88
N ILE A 75 -3.69 9.32 -8.51
CA ILE A 75 -4.69 8.69 -9.37
C ILE A 75 -5.76 9.67 -9.82
N GLU A 76 -6.10 9.61 -11.12
CA GLU A 76 -7.19 10.40 -11.66
C GLU A 76 -8.55 9.72 -11.44
N LEU A 77 -9.35 10.28 -10.52
CA LEU A 77 -10.68 9.76 -10.17
C LEU A 77 -11.85 10.52 -10.79
N LYS A 78 -11.59 11.60 -11.55
CA LYS A 78 -12.63 12.46 -12.14
C LYS A 78 -13.45 11.73 -13.19
N TYR A 79 -12.84 10.78 -13.89
CA TYR A 79 -13.53 9.98 -14.89
C TYR A 79 -14.16 8.73 -14.25
N LEU A 80 -15.47 8.55 -14.48
CA LEU A 80 -16.20 7.33 -14.13
C LEU A 80 -15.92 6.17 -15.10
N GLY A 81 -14.94 6.35 -16.00
CA GLY A 81 -14.50 5.35 -16.95
C GLY A 81 -13.81 4.17 -16.27
N LYS A 82 -13.65 3.11 -17.07
CA LYS A 82 -12.85 1.93 -16.72
C LYS A 82 -11.36 2.15 -16.96
N GLU A 83 -10.99 3.17 -17.73
CA GLU A 83 -9.61 3.61 -17.90
C GLU A 83 -9.25 4.59 -16.77
N VAL A 84 -8.16 4.30 -16.06
CA VAL A 84 -7.76 5.03 -14.85
C VAL A 84 -6.27 5.32 -14.92
N PHE A 85 -5.92 6.60 -14.86
CA PHE A 85 -4.53 7.04 -14.94
C PHE A 85 -3.90 7.08 -13.56
N ILE A 86 -2.71 6.49 -13.42
CA ILE A 86 -1.88 6.57 -12.22
C ILE A 86 -0.55 7.21 -12.61
N GLU A 87 -0.23 8.32 -11.96
CA GLU A 87 1.08 8.95 -12.06
C GLU A 87 1.93 8.57 -10.86
N ILE A 88 3.16 8.12 -11.11
CA ILE A 88 4.14 7.78 -10.07
C ILE A 88 5.28 8.78 -10.10
N SER A 89 5.76 9.18 -8.92
CA SER A 89 6.94 10.04 -8.80
C SER A 89 8.15 9.40 -9.48
N ASN A 90 8.84 10.16 -10.33
CA ASN A 90 10.09 9.70 -10.96
C ASN A 90 11.19 9.32 -9.95
N LYS A 91 11.10 9.79 -8.70
CA LYS A 91 12.01 9.40 -7.61
C LYS A 91 11.83 7.94 -7.19
N ALA A 92 10.64 7.37 -7.38
CA ALA A 92 10.31 5.98 -7.02
C ALA A 92 11.07 4.96 -7.86
N VAL A 93 11.58 5.33 -9.04
CA VAL A 93 12.31 4.44 -9.95
C VAL A 93 13.53 3.79 -9.29
N LYS A 94 14.09 4.41 -8.25
CA LYS A 94 15.20 3.85 -7.46
C LYS A 94 14.77 2.71 -6.52
N PHE A 95 13.47 2.55 -6.29
CA PHE A 95 12.87 1.70 -5.25
C PHE A 95 11.69 0.90 -5.84
N PRO A 96 11.92 -0.26 -6.48
CA PRO A 96 10.86 -1.07 -7.07
C PRO A 96 9.70 -1.40 -6.10
N GLU A 97 10.03 -1.66 -4.84
CA GLU A 97 9.06 -1.91 -3.76
C GLU A 97 8.18 -0.69 -3.47
N ALA A 98 8.73 0.52 -3.60
CA ALA A 98 7.96 1.75 -3.40
C ALA A 98 6.97 1.96 -4.55
N ILE A 99 7.34 1.59 -5.78
CA ILE A 99 6.40 1.58 -6.92
C ILE A 99 5.23 0.64 -6.63
N LEU A 100 5.48 -0.58 -6.15
CA LEU A 100 4.41 -1.52 -5.81
C LEU A 100 3.51 -1.01 -4.69
N ALA A 101 4.10 -0.38 -3.66
CA ALA A 101 3.36 0.24 -2.57
C ALA A 101 2.48 1.41 -3.07
N THR A 102 3.02 2.29 -3.91
CA THR A 102 2.25 3.37 -4.54
C THR A 102 1.12 2.82 -5.41
N LEU A 103 1.38 1.85 -6.29
CA LEU A 103 0.33 1.22 -7.09
C LEU A 103 -0.80 0.62 -6.23
N ALA A 104 -0.44 -0.09 -5.15
CA ALA A 104 -1.41 -0.66 -4.24
C ALA A 104 -2.31 0.40 -3.58
N HIS A 105 -1.70 1.50 -3.15
CA HIS A 105 -2.40 2.63 -2.56
C HIS A 105 -3.34 3.31 -3.57
N GLU A 106 -2.82 3.68 -4.74
CA GLU A 106 -3.60 4.37 -5.79
C GLU A 106 -4.75 3.49 -6.32
N ILE A 107 -4.51 2.21 -6.60
CA ILE A 107 -5.59 1.29 -7.02
C ILE A 107 -6.67 1.19 -5.95
N THR A 108 -6.30 1.25 -4.67
CA THR A 108 -7.25 1.21 -3.55
C THR A 108 -8.14 2.45 -3.50
N HIS A 109 -7.64 3.64 -3.83
CA HIS A 109 -8.49 4.83 -4.01
C HIS A 109 -9.61 4.55 -5.01
N LYS A 110 -9.29 3.96 -6.18
CA LYS A 110 -10.31 3.59 -7.17
C LYS A 110 -11.23 2.48 -6.67
N TYR A 111 -10.73 1.50 -5.93
CA TYR A 111 -11.54 0.45 -5.32
C TYR A 111 -12.60 1.04 -4.37
N ILE A 112 -12.19 1.96 -3.49
CA ILE A 112 -13.04 2.68 -2.54
C ILE A 112 -14.14 3.45 -3.30
N GLN A 113 -13.76 4.22 -4.31
CA GLN A 113 -14.69 4.97 -5.16
C GLN A 113 -15.71 4.05 -5.83
N SER A 114 -15.25 2.95 -6.45
CA SER A 114 -16.07 2.02 -7.23
C SER A 114 -17.05 1.23 -6.36
N ASN A 115 -16.76 1.08 -5.06
CA ASN A 115 -17.63 0.41 -4.09
C ASN A 115 -18.46 1.40 -3.25
N ASN A 116 -18.45 2.71 -3.56
CA ASN A 116 -19.14 3.76 -2.81
C ASN A 116 -18.84 3.71 -1.30
N ILE A 117 -17.56 3.51 -0.95
CA ILE A 117 -17.10 3.48 0.44
C ILE A 117 -16.64 4.88 0.82
N ALA A 118 -17.11 5.37 1.97
CA ALA A 118 -16.66 6.64 2.55
C ALA A 118 -16.50 6.47 4.07
N TYR A 119 -15.46 7.06 4.65
CA TYR A 119 -15.20 6.99 6.10
C TYR A 119 -14.50 8.24 6.66
N GLY A 120 -13.66 8.94 5.89
CA GLY A 120 -12.93 10.12 6.36
C GLY A 120 -13.76 11.42 6.31
N THR A 121 -13.43 12.35 7.20
CA THR A 121 -14.02 13.70 7.25
C THR A 121 -13.18 14.76 6.53
N ASN A 122 -11.93 14.43 6.20
CA ASN A 122 -10.98 15.29 5.50
C ASN A 122 -10.00 14.44 4.67
N ASP A 123 -9.19 15.12 3.84
CA ASP A 123 -8.26 14.46 2.93
C ASP A 123 -7.26 13.54 3.65
N TYR A 124 -6.67 13.99 4.77
CA TYR A 124 -5.73 13.16 5.53
C TYR A 124 -6.37 11.88 6.07
N GLU A 125 -7.59 11.96 6.59
CA GLU A 125 -8.32 10.78 7.06
C GLU A 125 -8.69 9.83 5.93
N ASN A 126 -8.99 10.35 4.73
CA ASN A 126 -9.25 9.53 3.55
C ASN A 126 -7.99 8.76 3.12
N GLU A 127 -6.83 9.38 3.19
CA GLU A 127 -5.56 8.74 2.86
C GLU A 127 -5.18 7.65 3.88
N VAL A 128 -5.32 7.94 5.18
CA VAL A 128 -5.17 6.93 6.25
C VAL A 128 -6.15 5.77 6.05
N PHE A 129 -7.41 6.07 5.71
CA PHE A 129 -8.41 5.06 5.41
C PHE A 129 -8.04 4.24 4.17
N THR A 130 -7.42 4.86 3.17
CA THR A 130 -6.93 4.19 1.96
C THR A 130 -5.81 3.22 2.28
N ASP A 131 -4.83 3.60 3.12
CA ASP A 131 -3.80 2.67 3.58
C ASP A 131 -4.40 1.48 4.33
N ILE A 132 -5.32 1.71 5.28
CA ILE A 132 -5.98 0.62 6.02
C ILE A 132 -6.78 -0.27 5.08
N THR A 133 -7.49 0.31 4.11
CA THR A 133 -8.23 -0.44 3.10
C THR A 133 -7.28 -1.27 2.23
N THR A 134 -6.14 -0.72 1.86
CA THR A 134 -5.11 -1.42 1.06
C THR A 134 -4.64 -2.67 1.80
N ILE A 135 -4.36 -2.55 3.10
CA ILE A 135 -4.01 -3.67 3.96
C ILE A 135 -5.18 -4.68 4.06
N PHE A 136 -6.40 -4.18 4.27
CA PHE A 136 -7.61 -4.99 4.37
C PHE A 136 -7.91 -5.79 3.10
N LEU A 137 -7.59 -5.26 1.92
CA LEU A 137 -7.75 -5.96 0.65
C LEU A 137 -6.71 -7.06 0.43
N GLY A 138 -5.69 -7.17 1.30
CA GLY A 138 -4.64 -8.17 1.23
C GLY A 138 -3.34 -7.69 0.57
N LEU A 139 -3.21 -6.37 0.32
CA LEU A 139 -2.04 -5.75 -0.30
C LEU A 139 -1.01 -5.25 0.72
N GLY A 140 -1.21 -5.52 2.01
CA GLY A 140 -0.39 -4.98 3.10
C GLY A 140 1.12 -5.29 3.00
N LYS A 141 1.50 -6.41 2.36
CA LYS A 141 2.92 -6.74 2.12
C LYS A 141 3.62 -5.75 1.20
N LEU A 142 2.90 -5.24 0.19
CA LEU A 142 3.43 -4.25 -0.74
C LEU A 142 3.74 -2.95 0.02
N LEU A 143 2.79 -2.48 0.84
CA LEU A 143 3.00 -1.32 1.70
C LEU A 143 4.16 -1.53 2.69
N LEU A 144 4.19 -2.66 3.40
CA LEU A 144 5.25 -2.93 4.38
C LEU A 144 6.66 -2.96 3.79
N ASN A 145 6.82 -3.44 2.56
CA ASN A 145 8.11 -3.45 1.89
C ASN A 145 8.47 -2.08 1.31
N GLY A 146 7.50 -1.28 0.87
CA GLY A 146 7.74 -0.05 0.11
C GLY A 146 7.44 1.30 0.80
N CYS A 147 6.87 1.32 2.01
CA CYS A 147 6.41 2.57 2.64
C CYS A 147 7.54 3.50 3.13
N ASP A 148 8.73 2.94 3.40
CA ASP A 148 9.91 3.68 3.86
C ASP A 148 11.15 2.99 3.27
N CYS A 149 11.61 3.52 2.14
CA CYS A 149 12.76 3.03 1.41
C CYS A 149 13.92 4.00 1.56
N GLN A 150 15.14 3.47 1.73
CA GLN A 150 16.33 4.28 1.96
C GLN A 150 17.48 3.78 1.09
N THR A 151 18.23 4.71 0.51
CA THR A 151 19.52 4.44 -0.13
C THR A 151 20.57 5.32 0.50
N VAL A 152 21.69 4.71 0.87
CA VAL A 152 22.86 5.41 1.41
C VAL A 152 23.90 5.48 0.30
N LYS A 153 24.31 6.70 -0.06
CA LYS A 153 25.40 6.96 -0.99
C LYS A 153 26.59 7.53 -0.23
N PHE A 154 27.78 7.09 -0.62
CA PHE A 154 29.03 7.64 -0.12
C PHE A 154 29.62 8.53 -1.21
N GLU A 155 29.64 9.83 -0.99
CA GLU A 155 30.25 10.80 -1.90
C GLU A 155 31.26 11.65 -1.13
N SER A 156 32.54 11.60 -1.55
CA SER A 156 33.60 12.53 -1.13
C SER A 156 33.59 12.88 0.37
N GLU A 157 33.74 11.85 1.22
CA GLU A 157 33.73 11.94 2.71
C GLU A 157 32.38 12.24 3.38
N GLN A 158 31.29 12.35 2.61
CA GLN A 158 29.94 12.55 3.12
C GLN A 158 29.03 11.33 2.84
N THR A 159 28.25 10.97 3.86
CA THR A 159 27.20 9.96 3.75
C THR A 159 25.87 10.66 3.46
N ILE A 160 25.32 10.44 2.27
CA ILE A 160 24.02 10.99 1.86
C ILE A 160 22.98 9.88 1.94
N THR A 161 21.97 10.06 2.81
CA THR A 161 20.82 9.15 2.87
C THR A 161 19.65 9.76 2.10
N GLU A 162 19.25 9.11 1.01
CA GLU A 162 18.02 9.42 0.28
C GLU A 162 16.89 8.52 0.80
N THR A 163 15.83 9.13 1.34
CA THR A 163 14.63 8.43 1.82
C THR A 163 13.45 8.69 0.89
N TYR A 164 12.69 7.64 0.57
CA TYR A 164 11.43 7.71 -0.15
C TYR A 164 10.32 7.12 0.72
N LYS A 165 9.26 7.90 0.96
CA LYS A 165 8.10 7.47 1.73
C LYS A 165 6.86 7.50 0.86
N THR A 166 5.99 6.52 1.04
CA THR A 166 4.67 6.43 0.38
C THR A 166 3.64 5.94 1.38
N GLY A 167 2.42 6.46 1.27
CA GLY A 167 1.37 6.27 2.26
C GLY A 167 1.46 7.27 3.43
N TYR A 168 0.45 7.22 4.28
CA TYR A 168 0.21 8.13 5.39
C TYR A 168 0.37 7.44 6.74
N LEU A 169 0.20 6.11 6.79
CA LEU A 169 0.63 5.30 7.92
C LEU A 169 2.15 5.10 7.88
N ASN A 170 2.80 5.29 9.03
CA ASN A 170 4.20 4.90 9.16
C ASN A 170 4.36 3.37 9.24
N LYS A 171 5.59 2.87 9.07
CA LYS A 171 5.88 1.43 9.02
C LYS A 171 5.38 0.64 10.23
N ASN A 172 5.43 1.22 11.43
CA ASN A 172 4.92 0.61 12.66
C ASN A 172 3.38 0.54 12.69
N GLN A 173 2.71 1.59 12.24
CA GLN A 173 1.25 1.60 12.11
C GLN A 173 0.78 0.60 11.05
N ILE A 174 1.45 0.52 9.90
CA ILE A 174 1.16 -0.48 8.86
C ILE A 174 1.35 -1.89 9.43
N ALA A 175 2.46 -2.16 10.14
CA ALA A 175 2.73 -3.46 10.77
C ALA A 175 1.64 -3.86 11.76
N PHE A 176 1.22 -2.94 12.63
CA PHE A 176 0.15 -3.16 13.59
C PHE A 176 -1.18 -3.51 12.88
N VAL A 177 -1.62 -2.67 11.93
CA VAL A 177 -2.86 -2.89 11.19
C VAL A 177 -2.83 -4.20 10.39
N TYR A 178 -1.70 -4.50 9.76
CA TYR A 178 -1.49 -5.73 9.01
C TYR A 178 -1.60 -6.99 9.88
N LEU A 179 -0.94 -6.99 11.04
CA LEU A 179 -1.02 -8.11 11.98
C LEU A 179 -2.42 -8.26 12.58
N LEU A 180 -3.08 -7.16 12.91
CA LEU A 180 -4.46 -7.16 13.41
C LEU A 180 -5.42 -7.81 12.40
N ILE A 181 -5.32 -7.43 11.12
CA ILE A 181 -6.15 -8.02 10.05
C ILE A 181 -5.79 -9.50 9.84
N CYS A 182 -4.51 -9.86 9.86
CA CYS A 182 -4.08 -11.26 9.74
C CYS A 182 -4.61 -12.11 10.90
N PHE A 183 -4.56 -11.59 12.13
CA PHE A 183 -5.08 -12.24 13.33
C PHE A 183 -6.60 -12.42 13.25
N MET A 184 -7.34 -11.34 12.92
CA MET A 184 -8.80 -11.37 12.74
C MET A 184 -9.23 -12.42 11.70
N ARG A 185 -8.41 -12.67 10.68
CA ARG A 185 -8.69 -13.62 9.59
C ARG A 185 -8.01 -14.97 9.74
N ASN A 186 -7.36 -15.24 10.88
CA ASN A 186 -6.63 -16.49 11.15
C ASN A 186 -5.56 -16.84 10.09
N ILE A 187 -4.86 -15.83 9.56
CA ILE A 187 -3.78 -16.04 8.59
C ILE A 187 -2.51 -16.48 9.34
N PRO A 188 -1.90 -17.63 8.99
CA PRO A 188 -0.72 -18.12 9.70
C PRO A 188 0.54 -17.33 9.34
N ALA A 189 1.54 -17.33 10.25
CA ALA A 189 2.81 -16.64 10.06
C ALA A 189 3.54 -17.04 8.78
N SER A 190 3.55 -18.33 8.46
CA SER A 190 4.12 -18.87 7.22
C SER A 190 3.54 -18.23 5.96
N LYS A 191 2.32 -17.69 6.03
CA LYS A 191 1.68 -16.96 4.93
C LYS A 191 1.92 -15.47 5.03
N TYR A 192 1.72 -14.82 6.18
CA TYR A 192 1.84 -13.36 6.25
C TYR A 192 3.29 -12.86 6.24
N GLU A 193 4.28 -13.68 6.55
CA GLU A 193 5.71 -13.30 6.48
C GLU A 193 6.32 -13.53 5.09
N GLN A 194 5.70 -14.41 4.29
CA GLN A 194 6.23 -14.78 2.98
C GLN A 194 6.41 -13.54 2.09
N GLY A 195 7.61 -13.36 1.53
CA GLY A 195 7.93 -12.26 0.62
C GLY A 195 8.18 -10.91 1.30
N LEU A 196 8.13 -10.82 2.62
CA LEU A 196 8.56 -9.62 3.35
C LEU A 196 10.09 -9.55 3.45
N PHE A 197 10.64 -8.34 3.44
CA PHE A 197 12.06 -8.15 3.70
C PHE A 197 12.44 -8.50 5.15
N PRO A 198 13.67 -8.96 5.43
CA PRO A 198 14.10 -9.32 6.78
C PRO A 198 13.89 -8.19 7.81
N GLY A 199 14.20 -6.95 7.44
CA GLY A 199 13.97 -5.79 8.32
C GLY A 199 12.49 -5.54 8.63
N THR A 200 11.60 -5.85 7.69
CA THR A 200 10.15 -5.78 7.90
C THR A 200 9.67 -6.89 8.85
N ILE A 201 10.18 -8.12 8.69
CA ILE A 201 9.85 -9.24 9.59
C ILE A 201 10.26 -8.93 11.04
N ASN A 202 11.42 -8.29 11.24
CA ASN A 202 11.86 -7.86 12.57
C ASN A 202 10.87 -6.91 13.24
N ILE A 203 10.29 -5.96 12.48
CA ILE A 203 9.26 -5.05 12.99
C ILE A 203 7.99 -5.84 13.36
N LEU A 204 7.57 -6.81 12.54
CA LEU A 204 6.40 -7.63 12.87
C LEU A 204 6.61 -8.42 14.17
N ASN A 205 7.81 -8.97 14.38
CA ASN A 205 8.12 -9.76 15.57
C ASN A 205 8.08 -8.95 16.87
N GLN A 206 8.29 -7.62 16.82
CA GLN A 206 8.13 -6.75 18.00
C GLN A 206 6.69 -6.77 18.54
N TYR A 207 5.70 -6.97 17.67
CA TYR A 207 4.27 -7.02 18.04
C TYR A 207 3.76 -8.43 18.35
N LYS A 208 4.61 -9.46 18.29
CA LYS A 208 4.23 -10.85 18.64
C LYS A 208 4.52 -11.22 20.08
N HIS A 209 5.28 -10.39 20.77
CA HIS A 209 5.78 -10.63 22.13
C HIS A 209 5.10 -9.75 23.19
N GLU A 210 4.04 -9.03 22.82
CA GLU A 210 3.12 -8.32 23.72
C GLU A 210 1.78 -9.05 23.75
#